data_AF-A0A3D3NZV3-F1
#
_entry.id   AF-A0A3D3NZV3-F1
#
_cell.length_a   1.000
_cell.length_b   1.000
_cell.length_c   1.000
_cell.angle_alpha   90.00
_cell.angle_beta   90.00
_cell.angle_gamma   90.00
#
_symmetry.space_group_name_H-M   'P 1'
#
loop_
_entity.id
_entity.type
_entity.pdbx_description
1 polymer ?
#
loop_
_entity_poly.entity_id
_entity_poly.type
_entity_poly.pdbx_seq_one_letter_code
_entity_poly.pdbx_strand_id
1 'polypeptide(L)'
;MFDPSLPQENTPVDAAQMRAQLTGLKDLIDAVPAITSAVVDAVDTLPPDESATVSVSVTGTVLHLTFGIPQGEQGDSGPPGEVSAQDLADGLETRAHAIPSTGTLDQSAEPEYSPTQAQDIINTLNALITALKGS
;
A
#
# COMPACT_ATOMS: atom_id res chain seq x y z
N MET A 1 -44.89 30.06 -28.16
CA MET A 1 -44.62 28.62 -28.27
C MET A 1 -44.45 28.30 -29.74
N PHE A 2 -43.41 27.56 -30.11
CA PHE A 2 -43.21 27.06 -31.47
C PHE A 2 -44.38 26.14 -31.86
N ASP A 3 -44.91 26.31 -33.07
CA ASP A 3 -45.96 25.46 -33.64
C ASP A 3 -45.56 25.07 -35.06
N PRO A 4 -45.19 23.80 -35.31
CA PRO A 4 -44.71 23.36 -36.61
C PRO A 4 -45.78 23.38 -37.70
N SER A 5 -47.06 23.59 -37.35
CA SER A 5 -48.14 23.74 -38.33
C SER A 5 -48.26 25.16 -38.90
N LEU A 6 -47.46 26.11 -38.39
CA LEU A 6 -47.48 27.52 -38.78
C LEU A 6 -46.13 27.98 -39.38
N PRO A 7 -46.15 28.97 -40.29
CA PRO A 7 -47.32 29.61 -40.89
C PRO A 7 -48.05 28.69 -41.87
N GLN A 8 -49.36 28.89 -42.00
CA GLN A 8 -50.19 28.09 -42.91
C GLN A 8 -49.81 28.39 -44.36
N GLU A 9 -49.54 27.35 -45.14
CA GLU A 9 -49.28 27.48 -46.57
C GLU A 9 -50.43 28.17 -47.31
N ASN A 10 -50.12 28.84 -48.42
CA ASN A 10 -51.10 29.56 -49.25
C ASN A 10 -51.86 30.71 -48.54
N THR A 11 -51.34 31.22 -47.42
CA THR A 11 -51.86 32.43 -46.76
C THR A 11 -50.86 33.59 -46.86
N PRO A 12 -51.31 34.86 -46.81
CA PRO A 12 -50.41 36.00 -46.71
C PRO A 12 -49.47 35.86 -45.51
N VAL A 13 -48.18 36.20 -45.70
CA VAL A 13 -47.18 36.10 -44.63
C VAL A 13 -47.43 37.17 -43.57
N ASP A 14 -47.68 36.75 -42.33
CA ASP A 14 -47.76 37.62 -41.17
C ASP A 14 -46.40 37.70 -40.46
N ALA A 15 -45.82 38.90 -40.39
CA ALA A 15 -44.53 39.13 -39.77
C ALA A 15 -44.53 38.88 -38.25
N ALA A 16 -45.64 39.13 -37.56
CA ALA A 16 -45.78 38.83 -36.13
C ALA A 16 -45.79 37.32 -35.89
N GLN A 17 -46.50 36.56 -36.74
CA GLN A 17 -46.51 35.10 -36.69
C GLN A 17 -45.13 34.50 -36.96
N MET A 18 -44.44 34.98 -38.00
CA MET A 18 -43.07 34.55 -38.31
C MET A 18 -42.11 34.82 -37.16
N ARG A 19 -42.16 36.01 -36.56
CA ARG A 19 -41.36 36.35 -35.37
C ARG A 19 -41.67 35.41 -34.20
N ALA A 20 -42.94 35.13 -33.94
CA ALA A 20 -43.35 34.22 -32.86
C ALA A 20 -42.80 32.80 -33.05
N GLN A 21 -42.81 32.28 -34.29
CA GLN A 21 -42.25 30.97 -34.62
C GLN A 21 -40.73 30.93 -34.43
N LEU A 22 -40.02 31.96 -34.93
CA LEU A 22 -38.56 32.04 -34.79
C LEU A 22 -38.13 32.19 -33.33
N THR A 23 -38.82 33.01 -32.54
CA THR A 23 -38.59 33.11 -31.10
C THR A 23 -38.87 31.79 -30.40
N GLY A 24 -40.00 31.13 -30.69
CA GLY A 24 -40.32 29.83 -30.10
C GLY A 24 -39.30 28.74 -30.45
N LEU A 25 -38.77 28.74 -31.69
CA LEU A 25 -37.70 27.84 -32.09
C LEU A 25 -36.40 28.14 -31.34
N LYS A 26 -36.05 29.42 -31.16
CA LYS A 26 -34.89 29.84 -30.37
C LYS A 26 -35.01 29.38 -28.93
N ASP A 27 -36.18 29.55 -28.32
CA ASP A 27 -36.45 29.09 -26.95
C ASP A 27 -36.26 27.56 -26.83
N LEU A 28 -36.74 26.80 -27.83
CA LEU A 28 -36.56 25.35 -27.86
C LEU A 28 -35.09 24.95 -28.03
N ILE A 29 -34.34 25.66 -28.87
CA ILE A 29 -32.89 25.46 -29.07
C ILE A 29 -32.13 25.75 -27.76
N ASP A 30 -32.49 26.84 -27.07
CA ASP A 30 -31.86 27.21 -25.79
C ASP A 30 -32.19 26.24 -24.67
N ALA A 31 -33.36 25.61 -24.73
CA ALA A 31 -33.78 24.60 -23.78
C ALA A 31 -33.12 23.23 -24.01
N VAL A 32 -32.41 23.01 -25.12
CA VAL A 32 -31.63 21.79 -25.33
C VAL A 32 -30.54 21.73 -24.26
N PRO A 33 -30.56 20.74 -23.34
CA PRO A 33 -29.57 20.66 -22.28
C PRO A 33 -28.17 20.48 -22.85
N ALA A 34 -27.31 21.46 -22.65
CA ALA A 34 -25.88 21.31 -22.89
C ALA A 34 -25.24 20.65 -21.66
N ILE A 35 -24.28 19.76 -21.89
CA ILE A 35 -23.40 19.31 -20.80
C ILE A 35 -22.49 20.48 -20.42
N THR A 36 -22.55 20.89 -19.16
CA THR A 36 -21.80 22.05 -18.64
C THR A 36 -20.53 21.65 -17.92
N SER A 37 -20.43 20.41 -17.44
CA SER A 37 -19.28 19.89 -16.70
C SER A 37 -19.27 18.37 -16.67
N ALA A 38 -18.13 17.81 -16.29
CA ALA A 38 -17.96 16.40 -15.97
C ALA A 38 -17.28 16.26 -14.61
N VAL A 39 -17.72 15.29 -13.83
CA VAL A 39 -17.10 14.91 -12.56
C VAL A 39 -16.79 13.43 -12.55
N VAL A 40 -15.80 13.06 -11.75
CA VAL A 40 -15.48 11.66 -11.45
C VAL A 40 -16.05 11.36 -10.07
N ASP A 41 -17.02 10.46 -10.02
CA ASP A 41 -17.67 10.06 -8.77
C ASP A 41 -16.84 9.02 -8.02
N ALA A 42 -16.31 8.03 -8.75
CA ALA A 42 -15.51 6.96 -8.17
C ALA A 42 -14.42 6.46 -9.12
N VAL A 43 -13.33 5.99 -8.52
CA VAL A 43 -12.23 5.28 -9.17
C VAL A 43 -11.95 4.04 -8.36
N ASP A 44 -12.44 2.90 -8.84
CA ASP A 44 -12.28 1.61 -8.18
C ASP A 44 -11.08 0.86 -8.74
N THR A 45 -10.36 0.19 -7.85
CA THR A 45 -9.25 -0.69 -8.22
C THR A 45 -9.80 -2.10 -8.49
N LEU A 46 -9.67 -2.56 -9.72
CA LEU A 46 -10.10 -3.90 -10.14
C LEU A 46 -8.97 -4.92 -9.91
N PRO A 47 -9.27 -6.22 -9.78
CA PRO A 47 -8.26 -7.27 -9.80
C PRO A 47 -7.31 -7.17 -11.01
N PRO A 48 -6.07 -7.69 -10.88
CA PRO A 48 -5.21 -7.89 -12.04
C PRO A 48 -5.92 -8.84 -13.01
N ASP A 49 -5.75 -8.62 -14.31
CA ASP A 49 -6.44 -9.32 -15.42
C ASP A 49 -7.90 -8.92 -15.71
N GLU A 50 -8.54 -8.08 -14.89
CA GLU A 50 -9.83 -7.49 -15.29
C GLU A 50 -9.61 -6.44 -16.40
N SER A 51 -10.58 -6.27 -17.31
CA SER A 51 -10.54 -5.19 -18.29
C SER A 51 -10.88 -3.86 -17.63
N ALA A 52 -10.22 -2.78 -18.04
CA ALA A 52 -10.59 -1.44 -17.59
C ALA A 52 -12.02 -1.09 -18.01
N THR A 53 -12.77 -0.46 -17.12
CA THR A 53 -14.17 -0.09 -17.35
C THR A 53 -14.42 1.39 -17.10
N VAL A 54 -15.42 1.93 -17.78
CA VAL A 54 -16.00 3.24 -17.49
C VAL A 54 -17.50 3.16 -17.64
N SER A 55 -18.21 3.76 -16.68
CA SER A 55 -19.65 3.98 -16.77
C SER A 55 -19.94 5.48 -16.69
N VAL A 56 -20.99 5.91 -17.40
CA VAL A 56 -21.38 7.31 -17.48
C VAL A 56 -22.88 7.45 -17.22
N SER A 57 -23.24 8.46 -16.43
CA SER A 57 -24.62 8.90 -16.25
C SER A 57 -24.70 10.42 -16.35
N VAL A 58 -25.90 10.94 -16.61
CA VAL A 58 -26.16 12.39 -16.70
C VAL A 58 -27.10 12.76 -15.57
N THR A 59 -26.65 13.67 -14.70
CA THR A 59 -27.48 14.28 -13.64
C THR A 59 -27.57 15.77 -13.89
N GLY A 60 -28.75 16.25 -14.29
CA GLY A 60 -28.90 17.63 -14.76
C GLY A 60 -28.07 17.88 -16.02
N THR A 61 -27.07 18.75 -15.92
CA THR A 61 -26.13 19.09 -17.02
C THR A 61 -24.72 18.53 -16.79
N VAL A 62 -24.55 17.67 -15.78
CA VAL A 62 -23.25 17.13 -15.39
C VAL A 62 -23.11 15.67 -15.80
N LEU A 63 -21.99 15.34 -16.45
CA LEU A 63 -21.58 13.96 -16.65
C LEU A 63 -20.95 13.41 -15.37
N HIS A 64 -21.46 12.27 -14.92
CA HIS A 64 -20.99 11.54 -13.77
C HIS A 64 -20.29 10.27 -14.26
N LEU A 65 -18.98 10.19 -14.04
CA LEU A 65 -18.13 9.09 -14.50
C LEU A 65 -17.65 8.24 -13.32
N THR A 66 -17.71 6.92 -13.49
CA THR A 66 -17.07 5.96 -12.59
C THR A 66 -16.12 5.07 -13.39
N PHE A 67 -14.88 4.97 -12.91
CA PHE A 67 -13.82 4.19 -13.55
C PHE A 67 -13.51 2.93 -12.73
N GLY A 68 -13.29 1.82 -13.44
CA GLY A 68 -12.64 0.64 -12.89
C GLY A 68 -11.26 0.49 -13.52
N ILE A 69 -10.21 0.61 -12.70
CA ILE A 69 -8.80 0.54 -13.14
C ILE A 69 -8.17 -0.76 -12.59
N PRO A 70 -7.71 -1.68 -13.45
CA PRO A 70 -7.03 -2.91 -13.02
C PRO A 70 -5.78 -2.63 -12.21
N GLN A 71 -5.50 -3.49 -11.23
CA GLN A 71 -4.23 -3.49 -10.50
C GLN A 71 -3.07 -3.67 -11.48
N GLY A 72 -1.99 -2.94 -11.23
CA GLY A 72 -0.72 -3.18 -11.91
C GLY A 72 -0.06 -4.47 -11.46
N GLU A 73 1.00 -4.85 -12.17
CA GLU A 73 1.85 -5.97 -11.78
C GLU A 73 2.38 -5.81 -10.35
N GLN A 74 2.46 -6.93 -9.62
CA GLN A 74 3.10 -6.94 -8.32
C GLN A 74 4.57 -6.54 -8.47
N GLY A 75 5.06 -5.63 -7.61
CA GLY A 75 6.47 -5.27 -7.58
C GLY A 75 7.35 -6.43 -7.10
N ASP A 76 8.63 -6.41 -7.50
CA ASP A 76 9.61 -7.38 -7.03
C ASP A 76 9.74 -7.36 -5.50
N SER A 77 10.03 -8.54 -4.92
CA SER A 77 10.41 -8.62 -3.51
C SER A 77 11.60 -7.71 -3.23
N GLY A 78 11.54 -6.98 -2.11
CA GLY A 78 12.67 -6.19 -1.64
C GLY A 78 13.92 -7.06 -1.40
N PRO A 79 15.13 -6.49 -1.47
CA PRO A 79 16.34 -7.21 -1.13
C PRO A 79 16.29 -7.70 0.33
N PRO A 80 16.92 -8.84 0.66
CA PRO A 80 17.12 -9.26 2.04
C PRO A 80 17.80 -8.14 2.85
N GLY A 81 17.43 -8.00 4.13
CA GLY A 81 18.10 -7.05 5.02
C GLY A 81 19.60 -7.39 5.15
N GLU A 82 20.46 -6.38 5.04
CA GLU A 82 21.89 -6.55 5.30
C GLU A 82 22.16 -6.65 6.80
N VAL A 83 22.94 -7.66 7.20
CA VAL A 83 23.59 -7.69 8.52
C VAL A 83 25.02 -7.24 8.27
N SER A 84 25.43 -6.13 8.90
CA SER A 84 26.81 -5.67 8.70
C SER A 84 27.81 -6.63 9.36
N ALA A 85 29.05 -6.64 8.85
CA ALA A 85 30.13 -7.38 9.50
C ALA A 85 30.34 -6.93 10.96
N GLN A 86 30.02 -5.66 11.25
CA GLN A 86 30.06 -5.11 12.60
C GLN A 86 28.95 -5.69 13.48
N ASP A 87 27.70 -5.74 13.01
CA ASP A 87 26.59 -6.33 13.76
C ASP A 87 26.85 -7.82 14.08
N LEU A 88 27.45 -8.55 13.13
CA LEU A 88 27.85 -9.93 13.33
C LEU A 88 28.97 -10.04 14.37
N ALA A 89 29.99 -9.17 14.29
CA ALA A 89 31.09 -9.13 15.24
C ALA A 89 30.59 -8.82 16.66
N ASP A 90 29.71 -7.83 16.81
CA ASP A 90 29.13 -7.43 18.10
C ASP A 90 28.28 -8.56 18.71
N GLY A 91 27.53 -9.30 17.89
CA GLY A 91 26.75 -10.45 18.33
C GLY A 91 27.61 -11.65 18.75
N LEU A 92 28.73 -11.89 18.05
CA LEU A 92 29.72 -12.91 18.44
C LEU A 92 30.43 -12.52 19.73
N GLU A 93 30.83 -11.26 19.85
CA GLU A 93 31.52 -10.74 21.03
C GLU A 93 30.66 -10.89 22.28
N THR A 94 29.39 -10.51 22.19
CA THR A 94 28.40 -10.67 23.28
C THR A 94 28.27 -12.13 23.72
N ARG A 95 28.28 -13.09 22.78
CA ARG A 95 28.21 -14.53 23.10
C ARG A 95 29.52 -15.08 23.66
N ALA A 96 30.66 -14.59 23.19
CA ALA A 96 31.98 -15.04 23.65
C ALA A 96 32.31 -14.52 25.06
N HIS A 97 31.89 -13.30 25.39
CA HIS A 97 32.17 -12.64 26.68
C HIS A 97 31.26 -13.10 27.83
N ALA A 98 30.20 -13.87 27.54
CA ALA A 98 29.37 -14.49 28.56
C ALA A 98 30.07 -15.66 29.29
N ILE A 99 31.26 -16.09 28.83
CA ILE A 99 32.08 -17.10 29.51
C ILE A 99 33.11 -16.38 30.39
N PRO A 100 32.89 -16.24 31.71
CA PRO A 100 33.88 -15.64 32.60
C PRO A 100 35.18 -16.47 32.64
N SER A 101 36.31 -15.79 32.85
CA SER A 101 37.60 -16.45 33.04
C SER A 101 37.54 -17.39 34.24
N THR A 102 37.91 -18.65 34.02
CA THR A 102 38.09 -19.64 35.09
C THR A 102 39.56 -19.67 35.47
N GLY A 103 39.85 -19.79 36.77
CA GLY A 103 41.23 -19.88 37.26
C GLY A 103 41.95 -21.14 36.78
N THR A 104 43.27 -21.18 36.92
CA THR A 104 44.07 -22.37 36.63
C THR A 104 43.94 -23.41 37.74
N LEU A 105 44.00 -24.70 37.38
CA LEU A 105 44.09 -25.79 38.34
C LEU A 105 45.57 -25.98 38.73
N ASP A 106 46.02 -25.24 39.75
CA ASP A 106 47.41 -25.24 40.21
C ASP A 106 47.72 -26.45 41.12
N GLN A 107 47.63 -27.67 40.57
CA GLN A 107 47.94 -28.91 41.28
C GLN A 107 49.04 -29.71 40.59
N SER A 108 49.92 -30.30 41.40
CA SER A 108 50.89 -31.30 40.97
C SER A 108 50.46 -32.71 41.36
N ALA A 109 50.75 -33.70 40.53
CA ALA A 109 50.50 -35.10 40.86
C ALA A 109 51.27 -35.51 42.12
N GLU A 110 50.55 -35.95 43.14
CA GLU A 110 51.12 -36.50 44.37
C GLU A 110 51.08 -38.03 44.34
N PRO A 111 52.09 -38.72 44.92
CA PRO A 111 52.17 -40.18 44.91
C PRO A 111 51.12 -40.87 45.79
N GLU A 112 50.50 -40.13 46.71
CA GLU A 112 49.43 -40.60 47.58
C GLU A 112 48.16 -39.78 47.34
N TYR A 113 47.00 -40.39 47.59
CA TYR A 113 45.71 -39.73 47.41
C TYR A 113 45.51 -38.61 48.44
N SER A 114 45.18 -37.40 47.96
CA SER A 114 44.86 -36.24 48.78
C SER A 114 43.40 -35.80 48.59
N PRO A 115 42.55 -35.84 49.64
CA PRO A 115 41.18 -35.34 49.57
C PRO A 115 41.08 -33.86 49.20
N THR A 116 42.06 -33.05 49.61
CA THR A 116 42.12 -31.62 49.29
C THR A 116 42.34 -31.42 47.79
N GLN A 117 43.22 -32.21 47.17
CA GLN A 117 43.44 -32.13 45.73
C GLN A 117 42.16 -32.46 44.95
N ALA A 118 41.45 -33.51 45.35
CA ALA A 118 40.17 -33.85 44.73
C ALA A 118 39.14 -32.70 44.85
N GLN A 119 39.14 -31.97 45.96
CA GLN A 119 38.22 -30.85 46.17
C GLN A 119 38.54 -29.65 45.27
N ASP A 120 39.81 -29.27 45.05
CA ASP A 120 40.09 -28.13 44.16
C ASP A 120 39.82 -28.47 42.68
N ILE A 121 39.98 -29.74 42.28
CA ILE A 121 39.56 -30.21 40.95
C ILE A 121 38.05 -30.04 40.81
N ILE A 122 37.27 -30.51 41.79
CA ILE A 122 35.81 -30.37 41.80
C ILE A 122 35.40 -28.89 41.74
N ASN A 123 36.07 -28.03 42.51
CA ASN A 123 35.79 -26.60 42.53
C ASN A 123 36.09 -25.94 41.16
N THR A 124 37.23 -26.26 40.56
CA THR A 124 37.63 -25.72 39.24
C THR A 124 36.68 -26.21 38.14
N LEU A 125 36.28 -27.48 38.16
CA LEU A 125 35.29 -28.03 37.23
C LEU A 125 33.92 -27.35 37.39
N ASN A 126 33.47 -27.11 38.62
CA ASN A 126 32.21 -26.40 38.86
C ASN A 126 32.26 -24.94 38.38
N ALA A 127 33.39 -24.27 38.58
CA ALA A 127 33.62 -22.92 38.05
C ALA A 127 33.56 -22.91 36.51
N LEU A 128 34.20 -23.89 35.86
CA LEU A 128 34.16 -24.04 34.40
C LEU A 128 32.75 -24.33 33.88
N ILE A 129 32.02 -25.25 34.52
CA ILE A 129 30.63 -25.57 34.14
C ILE A 129 29.75 -24.33 34.28
N THR A 130 29.93 -23.55 35.34
CA THR A 130 29.18 -22.31 35.56
C THR A 130 29.53 -21.27 34.50
N ALA A 131 30.80 -21.12 34.15
CA ALA A 131 31.25 -20.21 33.11
C ALA A 131 30.70 -20.58 31.72
N LEU A 132 30.69 -21.87 31.37
CA LEU A 132 30.21 -22.35 30.07
C LEU A 132 28.69 -22.27 29.90
N LYS A 133 27.93 -22.30 31.00
CA LYS A 133 26.46 -22.20 30.94
C LYS A 133 25.97 -20.77 30.71
N GLY A 134 26.84 -19.77 30.89
CA GLY A 134 26.43 -18.36 31.03
C GLY A 134 25.64 -18.17 32.34
N SER A 135 25.76 -16.98 32.95
CA SER A 135 24.96 -16.62 34.13
C SER A 135 23.48 -16.50 33.80
#